data_AF-A0A419N3C7-F1
#
_entry.id   AF-A0A419N3C7-F1
#
_cell.length_a   1.000
_cell.length_b   1.000
_cell.length_c   1.000
_cell.angle_alpha   90.00
_cell.angle_beta   90.00
_cell.angle_gamma   90.00
#
_symmetry.space_group_name_H-M   'P 1'
#
loop_
_entity.id
_entity.type
_entity.pdbx_description
1 polymer ?
#
loop_
_entity_poly.entity_id
_entity_poly.type
_entity_poly.pdbx_seq_one_letter_code
_entity_poly.pdbx_strand_id
1 'polypeptide(L)'
;MKTFNKTLLATLLLAGCSHFAFADVTGSAGQIIGTKPVLRGTGAGATDHTISFANGHESGSVTGMAVGDKITLSYKLIDSEGDTDNSTSTIQWFTSSDGKGKDKKIISDAAGKSSYTLVEADAGLYIGAEIVEKTSTGLPTDGLSILVDDISQNDPSDNIPDGPVVGGKVATMIVDTTDPDTNLIGKSNSSLILGHTYQFKIWYDTNNNNVWDAGEVDASTNYSYSWNFDGTSATTGTAGGKAVSSTDNKDLTLPTTNTDAKNIFATAGADGIQGYQLQVDYTAKVKGVLKSGSRKK
;
A
#
# COMPACT_ATOMS: atom_id res chain seq x y z
N MET A 1 -58.15 57.37 -86.88
CA MET A 1 -58.49 55.98 -86.53
C MET A 1 -57.28 55.31 -85.87
N LYS A 2 -57.25 55.32 -84.54
CA LYS A 2 -56.68 54.32 -83.63
C LYS A 2 -56.75 54.90 -82.21
N THR A 3 -57.81 54.52 -81.52
CA THR A 3 -58.06 54.69 -80.09
C THR A 3 -57.25 53.66 -79.30
N PHE A 4 -56.72 54.06 -78.14
CA PHE A 4 -56.62 53.20 -76.95
C PHE A 4 -56.80 54.07 -75.70
N ASN A 5 -57.51 53.53 -74.71
CA ASN A 5 -58.10 54.22 -73.58
C ASN A 5 -57.72 53.49 -72.27
N LYS A 6 -57.65 54.25 -71.16
CA LYS A 6 -57.54 53.83 -69.73
C LYS A 6 -56.14 53.27 -69.35
N THR A 7 -55.51 53.57 -68.21
CA THR A 7 -56.01 53.61 -66.83
C THR A 7 -54.88 54.15 -65.91
N LEU A 8 -55.23 55.02 -64.95
CA LEU A 8 -54.68 55.22 -63.58
C LEU A 8 -53.22 54.81 -63.26
N LEU A 9 -52.39 55.74 -62.75
CA LEU A 9 -51.69 55.54 -61.47
C LEU A 9 -51.10 56.85 -60.91
N ALA A 10 -51.62 57.27 -59.76
CA ALA A 10 -51.02 58.29 -58.91
C ALA A 10 -49.68 57.78 -58.37
N THR A 11 -48.59 58.51 -58.58
CA THR A 11 -47.33 58.27 -57.88
C THR A 11 -47.12 59.40 -56.88
N LEU A 12 -47.66 59.17 -55.68
CA LEU A 12 -47.35 59.90 -54.46
C LEU A 12 -45.89 59.60 -54.12
N LEU A 13 -45.01 60.60 -54.29
CA LEU A 13 -43.61 60.51 -53.91
C LEU A 13 -43.49 60.61 -52.37
N LEU A 14 -43.81 59.53 -51.67
CA LEU A 14 -43.41 59.38 -50.26
C LEU A 14 -41.93 59.00 -50.26
N ALA A 15 -41.07 60.01 -50.13
CA ALA A 15 -39.69 59.80 -49.68
C ALA A 15 -39.74 59.35 -48.21
N GLY A 16 -40.09 58.08 -48.00
CA GLY A 16 -39.96 57.43 -46.72
C GLY A 16 -38.47 57.29 -46.42
N CYS A 17 -37.96 58.09 -45.49
CA CYS A 17 -36.75 57.76 -44.76
C CYS A 17 -37.04 56.51 -43.92
N SER A 18 -37.10 55.35 -44.57
CA SER A 18 -36.97 54.07 -43.88
C SER A 18 -35.54 54.04 -43.37
N HIS A 19 -35.37 54.31 -42.07
CA HIS A 19 -34.15 53.98 -41.34
C HIS A 19 -33.91 52.48 -41.58
N PHE A 20 -32.96 52.15 -42.44
CA PHE A 20 -32.48 50.78 -42.55
C PHE A 20 -31.84 50.45 -41.21
N ALA A 21 -32.52 49.65 -40.39
CA ALA A 21 -31.95 49.10 -39.18
C ALA A 21 -30.87 48.09 -39.61
N PHE A 22 -29.61 48.51 -39.59
CA PHE A 22 -28.50 47.57 -39.67
C PHE A 22 -28.41 46.88 -38.31
N ALA A 23 -28.67 45.57 -38.28
CA ALA A 23 -28.28 44.75 -37.15
C ALA A 23 -26.75 44.63 -37.19
N ASP A 24 -26.07 45.46 -36.42
CA ASP A 24 -24.63 45.34 -36.21
C ASP A 24 -24.41 44.48 -34.96
N VAL A 25 -23.47 43.54 -35.05
CA VAL A 25 -23.09 42.69 -33.92
C VAL A 25 -21.67 43.10 -33.54
N THR A 26 -21.43 43.35 -32.26
CA THR A 26 -20.06 43.62 -31.79
C THR A 26 -19.15 42.44 -32.11
N GLY A 27 -17.83 42.67 -32.17
CA GLY A 27 -16.88 41.56 -32.15
C GLY A 27 -17.07 40.67 -30.91
N SER A 28 -16.54 39.44 -30.95
CA SER A 28 -16.59 38.53 -29.81
C SER A 28 -15.86 39.09 -28.60
N ALA A 29 -16.51 39.07 -27.45
CA ALA A 29 -15.85 39.22 -26.15
C ALA A 29 -15.11 37.92 -25.78
N GLY A 30 -14.23 37.97 -24.76
CA GLY A 30 -13.40 36.85 -24.34
C GLY A 30 -14.15 35.58 -23.90
N GLN A 31 -13.40 34.57 -23.48
CA GLN A 31 -13.98 33.31 -22.98
C GLN A 31 -14.69 33.49 -21.65
N ILE A 32 -15.79 32.76 -21.48
CA ILE A 32 -16.48 32.61 -20.21
C ILE A 32 -15.79 31.47 -19.44
N ILE A 33 -15.41 31.75 -18.20
CA ILE A 33 -14.70 30.81 -17.32
C ILE A 33 -15.58 30.56 -16.09
N GLY A 34 -15.76 29.29 -15.75
CA GLY A 34 -16.49 28.80 -14.58
C GLY A 34 -15.60 28.60 -13.35
N THR A 35 -16.02 27.72 -12.45
CA THR A 35 -15.29 27.37 -11.24
C THR A 35 -14.29 26.23 -11.47
N LYS A 36 -13.26 26.15 -10.63
CA LYS A 36 -12.34 25.01 -10.66
C LYS A 36 -13.04 23.77 -10.10
N PRO A 37 -12.78 22.56 -10.65
CA PRO A 37 -13.31 21.35 -10.08
C PRO A 37 -12.74 21.14 -8.67
N VAL A 38 -13.59 20.70 -7.75
CA VAL A 38 -13.22 20.40 -6.36
C VAL A 38 -13.71 19.00 -6.01
N LEU A 39 -12.87 18.19 -5.37
CA LEU A 39 -13.27 16.90 -4.84
C LEU A 39 -13.55 16.98 -3.34
N ARG A 40 -14.57 16.26 -2.90
CA ARG A 40 -14.89 16.08 -1.48
C ARG A 40 -15.01 14.60 -1.15
N GLY A 41 -14.39 14.19 -0.05
CA GLY A 41 -14.50 12.83 0.46
C GLY A 41 -15.96 12.42 0.74
N THR A 42 -16.21 11.12 0.84
CA THR A 42 -17.53 10.57 1.15
C THR A 42 -17.75 10.29 2.63
N GLY A 43 -16.69 10.37 3.45
CA GLY A 43 -16.73 10.21 4.90
C GLY A 43 -17.52 11.30 5.62
N ALA A 44 -17.90 11.02 6.87
CA ALA A 44 -18.58 12.00 7.71
C ALA A 44 -17.65 13.18 8.00
N GLY A 45 -18.11 14.41 7.77
CA GLY A 45 -17.29 15.61 7.98
C GLY A 45 -16.26 15.90 6.89
N ALA A 46 -16.32 15.20 5.75
CA ALA A 46 -15.43 15.48 4.62
C ALA A 46 -15.52 16.94 4.15
N THR A 47 -14.36 17.55 3.91
CA THR A 47 -14.19 18.93 3.46
C THR A 47 -13.69 18.98 2.03
N ASP A 48 -13.67 20.17 1.43
CA ASP A 48 -13.14 20.34 0.07
C ASP A 48 -11.67 19.93 -0.01
N HIS A 49 -11.28 19.41 -1.17
CA HIS A 49 -9.95 18.88 -1.46
C HIS A 49 -9.58 17.67 -0.60
N THR A 50 -10.55 16.80 -0.33
CA THR A 50 -10.33 15.53 0.38
C THR A 50 -10.86 14.35 -0.41
N ILE A 51 -10.34 13.16 -0.08
CA ILE A 51 -10.81 11.86 -0.56
C ILE A 51 -11.01 10.91 0.62
N SER A 52 -11.75 9.83 0.41
CA SER A 52 -12.00 8.81 1.42
C SER A 52 -11.52 7.46 0.95
N PHE A 53 -11.12 6.61 1.90
CA PHE A 53 -10.73 5.23 1.64
C PHE A 53 -11.59 4.26 2.44
N ALA A 54 -11.60 3.00 2.00
CA ALA A 54 -12.15 1.88 2.75
C ALA A 54 -11.36 0.61 2.44
N ASN A 55 -11.18 -0.25 3.44
CA ASN A 55 -10.62 -1.60 3.28
C ASN A 55 -11.76 -2.63 3.30
N GLY A 56 -11.81 -3.50 2.28
CA GLY A 56 -12.79 -4.59 2.19
C GLY A 56 -12.48 -5.80 3.09
N HIS A 57 -11.27 -5.90 3.64
CA HIS A 57 -10.81 -6.98 4.51
C HIS A 57 -10.98 -8.39 3.91
N GLU A 58 -10.87 -8.52 2.59
CA GLU A 58 -11.05 -9.80 1.90
C GLU A 58 -10.00 -10.86 2.30
N SER A 59 -8.85 -10.45 2.86
CA SER A 59 -7.89 -11.36 3.48
C SER A 59 -8.42 -12.05 4.75
N GLY A 60 -9.49 -11.51 5.35
CA GLY A 60 -10.02 -11.89 6.66
C GLY A 60 -9.32 -11.20 7.84
N SER A 61 -8.30 -10.38 7.59
CA SER A 61 -7.60 -9.59 8.62
C SER A 61 -8.31 -8.27 8.85
N VAL A 62 -8.71 -8.01 10.11
CA VAL A 62 -9.30 -6.72 10.55
C VAL A 62 -8.38 -5.89 11.43
N THR A 63 -7.21 -6.43 11.75
CA THR A 63 -6.24 -5.84 12.69
C THR A 63 -4.92 -5.46 12.02
N GLY A 64 -4.73 -5.87 10.77
CA GLY A 64 -3.64 -5.47 9.90
C GLY A 64 -4.14 -5.43 8.47
N MET A 65 -3.75 -4.40 7.73
CA MET A 65 -3.99 -4.31 6.30
C MET A 65 -3.16 -5.39 5.61
N ALA A 66 -3.78 -6.35 4.92
CA ALA A 66 -3.09 -7.57 4.50
C ALA A 66 -3.21 -7.86 3.01
N VAL A 67 -2.24 -8.60 2.47
CA VAL A 67 -2.28 -9.10 1.09
C VAL A 67 -3.63 -9.77 0.81
N GLY A 68 -4.25 -9.38 -0.30
CA GLY A 68 -5.59 -9.80 -0.72
C GLY A 68 -6.71 -8.83 -0.36
N ASP A 69 -6.49 -7.89 0.58
CA ASP A 69 -7.46 -6.83 0.88
C ASP A 69 -7.68 -5.91 -0.34
N LYS A 70 -8.92 -5.47 -0.57
CA LYS A 70 -9.25 -4.47 -1.59
C LYS A 70 -9.44 -3.10 -0.93
N ILE A 71 -8.56 -2.17 -1.26
CA ILE A 71 -8.69 -0.75 -0.89
C ILE A 71 -9.52 -0.03 -1.96
N THR A 72 -10.52 0.74 -1.54
CA THR A 72 -11.36 1.55 -2.42
C THR A 72 -11.23 3.03 -2.08
N LEU A 73 -10.96 3.87 -3.09
CA LEU A 73 -10.94 5.33 -3.02
C LEU A 73 -12.29 5.88 -3.49
N SER A 74 -12.90 6.75 -2.71
CA SER A 74 -14.17 7.40 -3.03
C SER A 74 -14.14 8.92 -2.81
N TYR A 75 -14.87 9.63 -3.66
CA TYR A 75 -15.04 11.07 -3.62
C TYR A 75 -16.34 11.49 -4.31
N LYS A 76 -16.69 12.77 -4.20
CA LYS A 76 -17.72 13.45 -4.98
C LYS A 76 -17.11 14.69 -5.65
N LEU A 77 -17.38 14.89 -6.93
CA LEU A 77 -17.11 16.17 -7.58
C LEU A 77 -18.10 17.21 -7.05
N ILE A 78 -17.57 18.34 -6.61
CA ILE A 78 -18.30 19.55 -6.26
C ILE A 78 -18.08 20.53 -7.40
N ASP A 79 -19.15 20.76 -8.16
CA ASP A 79 -19.15 21.72 -9.25
C ASP A 79 -20.53 22.37 -9.36
N SER A 80 -20.54 23.69 -9.57
CA SER A 80 -21.77 24.49 -9.65
C SER A 80 -22.35 24.54 -11.07
N GLU A 81 -21.51 24.27 -12.08
CA GLU A 81 -21.87 24.43 -13.50
C GLU A 81 -22.43 23.14 -14.12
N GLY A 82 -22.28 21.98 -13.46
CA GLY A 82 -22.72 20.68 -13.95
C GLY A 82 -21.70 19.97 -14.85
N ASP A 83 -20.43 20.30 -14.72
CA ASP A 83 -19.32 19.70 -15.45
C ASP A 83 -19.15 18.22 -15.16
N THR A 84 -18.73 17.49 -16.20
CA THR A 84 -18.58 16.04 -16.14
C THR A 84 -17.23 15.67 -15.52
N ASP A 85 -17.27 14.93 -14.41
CA ASP A 85 -16.09 14.42 -13.72
C ASP A 85 -15.19 13.55 -14.60
N ASN A 86 -13.88 13.72 -14.46
CA ASN A 86 -12.85 12.88 -15.05
C ASN A 86 -11.67 12.62 -14.09
N SER A 87 -11.85 12.86 -12.79
CA SER A 87 -10.79 12.76 -11.78
C SER A 87 -10.32 11.30 -11.58
N THR A 88 -11.19 10.31 -11.79
CA THR A 88 -10.78 8.89 -11.71
C THR A 88 -9.63 8.56 -12.67
N SER A 89 -9.55 9.22 -13.82
CA SER A 89 -8.45 9.01 -14.80
C SER A 89 -7.07 9.45 -14.31
N THR A 90 -7.02 10.25 -13.24
CA THR A 90 -5.78 10.82 -12.69
C THR A 90 -5.26 10.05 -11.47
N ILE A 91 -6.01 9.06 -10.98
CA ILE A 91 -5.65 8.28 -9.79
C ILE A 91 -4.34 7.52 -10.02
N GLN A 92 -3.41 7.65 -9.08
CA GLN A 92 -2.18 6.88 -9.03
C GLN A 92 -1.99 6.31 -7.62
N TRP A 93 -1.97 4.98 -7.52
CA TRP A 93 -1.57 4.27 -6.31
C TRP A 93 -0.05 4.11 -6.26
N PHE A 94 0.50 4.08 -5.05
CA PHE A 94 1.94 3.87 -4.86
C PHE A 94 2.25 3.18 -3.54
N THR A 95 3.46 2.63 -3.44
CA THR A 95 4.05 2.15 -2.19
C THR A 95 5.16 3.07 -1.69
N SER A 96 5.43 3.04 -0.38
CA SER A 96 6.62 3.61 0.24
C SER A 96 7.09 2.75 1.41
N SER A 97 8.36 2.84 1.80
CA SER A 97 8.92 2.09 2.94
C SER A 97 8.66 2.75 4.28
N ASP A 98 8.26 4.03 4.32
CA ASP A 98 8.19 4.82 5.55
C ASP A 98 6.82 5.47 5.84
N GLY A 99 5.83 5.31 4.95
CA GLY A 99 4.51 5.94 5.09
C GLY A 99 4.56 7.47 4.96
N LYS A 100 5.66 8.03 4.45
CA LYS A 100 5.88 9.48 4.26
C LYS A 100 6.33 9.82 2.84
N GLY A 101 6.22 8.87 1.92
CA GLY A 101 6.49 9.08 0.50
C GLY A 101 7.97 9.21 0.11
N LYS A 102 8.93 8.90 1.00
CA LYS A 102 10.38 9.12 0.74
C LYS A 102 10.91 8.38 -0.49
N ASP A 103 10.42 7.17 -0.74
CA ASP A 103 10.79 6.26 -1.83
C ASP A 103 9.57 5.80 -2.63
N LYS A 104 8.64 6.74 -2.85
CA LYS A 104 7.39 6.52 -3.61
C LYS A 104 7.64 5.72 -4.89
N LYS A 105 7.01 4.55 -4.97
CA LYS A 105 7.02 3.68 -6.14
C LYS A 105 5.61 3.53 -6.70
N ILE A 106 5.38 4.05 -7.89
CA ILE A 106 4.08 3.99 -8.56
C ILE A 106 3.68 2.54 -8.87
N ILE A 107 2.44 2.18 -8.57
CA ILE A 107 1.82 0.93 -8.97
C ILE A 107 1.14 1.15 -10.33
N SER A 108 1.90 1.02 -11.41
CA SER A 108 1.44 1.38 -12.76
C SER A 108 0.18 0.61 -13.20
N ASP A 109 0.04 -0.65 -12.79
CA ASP A 109 -1.11 -1.48 -13.13
C ASP A 109 -2.41 -1.02 -12.45
N ALA A 110 -2.33 -0.12 -11.47
CA ALA A 110 -3.46 0.47 -10.76
C ALA A 110 -3.79 1.90 -11.20
N ALA A 111 -3.10 2.44 -12.22
CA ALA A 111 -3.35 3.78 -12.73
C ALA A 111 -4.80 3.94 -13.24
N GLY A 112 -5.45 5.03 -12.85
CA GLY A 112 -6.81 5.35 -13.24
C GLY A 112 -7.89 4.48 -12.59
N LYS A 113 -7.57 3.71 -11.54
CA LYS A 113 -8.51 2.81 -10.85
C LYS A 113 -8.88 3.35 -9.47
N SER A 114 -10.18 3.39 -9.19
CA SER A 114 -10.70 3.74 -7.86
C SER A 114 -10.56 2.64 -6.81
N SER A 115 -10.02 1.47 -7.17
CA SER A 115 -9.67 0.44 -6.20
C SER A 115 -8.38 -0.28 -6.56
N TYR A 116 -7.72 -0.78 -5.52
CA TYR A 116 -6.49 -1.55 -5.61
C TYR A 116 -6.57 -2.75 -4.65
N THR A 117 -6.26 -3.95 -5.15
CA THR A 117 -6.15 -5.15 -4.31
C THR A 117 -4.69 -5.36 -3.95
N LEU A 118 -4.40 -5.46 -2.65
CA LEU A 118 -3.05 -5.62 -2.14
C LEU A 118 -2.47 -6.96 -2.59
N VAL A 119 -1.24 -6.93 -3.06
CA VAL A 119 -0.50 -8.10 -3.59
C VAL A 119 0.71 -8.41 -2.74
N GLU A 120 1.34 -9.57 -2.99
CA GLU A 120 2.53 -10.03 -2.27
C GLU A 120 3.65 -8.98 -2.24
N ALA A 121 3.85 -8.26 -3.34
CA ALA A 121 4.88 -7.22 -3.46
C ALA A 121 4.63 -5.97 -2.61
N ASP A 122 3.43 -5.81 -2.05
CA ASP A 122 3.10 -4.70 -1.15
C ASP A 122 3.46 -5.02 0.30
N ALA A 123 3.68 -6.30 0.64
CA ALA A 123 3.95 -6.71 2.01
C ALA A 123 5.21 -6.02 2.57
N GLY A 124 5.09 -5.47 3.78
CA GLY A 124 6.12 -4.66 4.42
C GLY A 124 6.16 -3.19 3.99
N LEU A 125 5.34 -2.78 3.02
CA LEU A 125 5.27 -1.40 2.53
C LEU A 125 3.98 -0.70 2.97
N TYR A 126 3.99 0.63 2.90
CA TYR A 126 2.85 1.49 3.11
C TYR A 126 2.20 1.82 1.77
N ILE A 127 0.87 1.96 1.75
CA ILE A 127 0.10 2.28 0.55
C ILE A 127 -0.29 3.75 0.60
N GLY A 128 -0.04 4.46 -0.49
CA GLY A 128 -0.48 5.83 -0.72
C GLY A 128 -1.23 5.98 -2.04
N ALA A 129 -1.89 7.12 -2.19
CA ALA A 129 -2.60 7.47 -3.43
C ALA A 129 -2.51 8.95 -3.74
N GLU A 130 -2.51 9.28 -5.03
CA GLU A 130 -2.58 10.64 -5.55
C GLU A 130 -3.73 10.73 -6.55
N ILE A 131 -4.46 11.84 -6.53
CA ILE A 131 -5.53 12.15 -7.48
C ILE A 131 -5.49 13.65 -7.80
N VAL A 132 -5.69 13.98 -9.07
CA VAL A 132 -5.87 15.35 -9.55
C VAL A 132 -7.36 15.59 -9.81
N GLU A 133 -7.90 16.64 -9.21
CA GLU A 133 -9.27 17.10 -9.43
C GLU A 133 -9.41 17.50 -10.91
N LYS A 134 -10.33 16.85 -11.64
CA LYS A 134 -10.42 17.00 -13.09
C LYS A 134 -11.84 16.87 -13.62
N THR A 135 -12.22 17.73 -14.55
CA THR A 135 -13.43 17.62 -15.37
C THR A 135 -13.07 17.38 -16.84
N SER A 136 -14.04 16.87 -17.61
CA SER A 136 -13.96 16.69 -19.07
C SER A 136 -14.72 17.78 -19.85
N THR A 137 -15.51 18.59 -19.15
CA THR A 137 -16.22 19.76 -19.67
C THR A 137 -15.90 20.98 -18.81
N GLY A 138 -16.23 22.17 -19.34
CA GLY A 138 -16.02 23.43 -18.65
C GLY A 138 -14.59 23.95 -18.76
N LEU A 139 -14.41 25.18 -18.28
CA LEU A 139 -13.09 25.80 -18.11
C LEU A 139 -13.10 26.50 -16.75
N PRO A 140 -12.08 26.30 -15.90
CA PRO A 140 -10.93 25.42 -16.07
C PRO A 140 -11.24 23.93 -15.82
N THR A 141 -10.50 23.02 -16.48
CA THR A 141 -10.73 21.57 -16.36
C THR A 141 -9.94 20.89 -15.25
N ASP A 142 -8.97 21.59 -14.64
CA ASP A 142 -8.06 21.03 -13.64
C ASP A 142 -8.11 21.84 -12.35
N GLY A 143 -8.13 21.13 -11.22
CA GLY A 143 -8.09 21.66 -9.86
C GLY A 143 -6.77 21.34 -9.15
N LEU A 144 -6.85 20.91 -7.88
CA LEU A 144 -5.72 20.58 -7.02
C LEU A 144 -5.22 19.14 -7.24
N SER A 145 -3.95 18.86 -6.87
CA SER A 145 -3.48 17.48 -6.67
C SER A 145 -3.58 17.14 -5.18
N ILE A 146 -4.33 16.09 -4.86
CA ILE A 146 -4.53 15.57 -3.50
C ILE A 146 -3.61 14.35 -3.36
N LEU A 147 -2.63 14.45 -2.46
CA LEU A 147 -1.68 13.40 -2.12
C LEU A 147 -1.95 12.86 -0.72
N VAL A 148 -2.01 11.55 -0.59
CA VAL A 148 -2.09 10.83 0.67
C VAL A 148 -0.92 9.84 0.73
N ASP A 149 0.08 10.15 1.57
CA ASP A 149 1.33 9.37 1.68
C ASP A 149 1.11 7.97 2.28
N ASP A 150 0.20 7.87 3.24
CA ASP A 150 -0.22 6.63 3.89
C ASP A 150 -1.74 6.66 4.10
N ILE A 151 -2.45 5.80 3.38
CA ILE A 151 -3.92 5.72 3.46
C ILE A 151 -4.41 5.33 4.85
N SER A 152 -3.61 4.61 5.65
CA SER A 152 -3.99 4.19 7.00
C SER A 152 -4.01 5.35 8.00
N GLN A 153 -3.41 6.48 7.64
CA GLN A 153 -3.39 7.71 8.44
C GLN A 153 -4.33 8.79 7.88
N ASN A 154 -5.10 8.50 6.83
CA ASN A 154 -5.95 9.47 6.16
C ASN A 154 -7.14 9.90 7.03
N ASP A 155 -7.86 8.93 7.60
CA ASP A 155 -9.00 9.18 8.47
C ASP A 155 -9.08 8.12 9.58
N PRO A 156 -8.96 8.48 10.87
CA PRO A 156 -9.01 7.49 11.96
C PRO A 156 -10.36 6.79 12.10
N SER A 157 -11.40 7.24 11.39
CA SER A 157 -12.74 6.64 11.38
C SER A 157 -13.01 5.68 10.23
N ASP A 158 -12.08 5.53 9.27
CA ASP A 158 -12.26 4.65 8.10
C ASP A 158 -12.01 3.16 8.39
N ASN A 159 -11.57 2.83 9.61
CA ASN A 159 -11.21 1.49 10.07
C ASN A 159 -10.14 0.79 9.24
N ILE A 160 -9.32 1.54 8.51
CA ILE A 160 -8.13 1.00 7.86
C ILE A 160 -7.08 0.73 8.94
N PRO A 161 -6.58 -0.50 9.10
CA PRO A 161 -5.55 -0.78 10.09
C PRO A 161 -4.25 -0.04 9.74
N ASP A 162 -3.56 0.46 10.77
CA ASP A 162 -2.24 1.07 10.63
C ASP A 162 -1.30 0.15 9.83
N GLY A 163 -0.63 0.72 8.82
CA GLY A 163 0.37 0.02 8.01
C GLY A 163 1.65 -0.36 8.78
N PRO A 164 2.57 -1.12 8.15
CA PRO A 164 2.59 -1.52 6.74
C PRO A 164 1.67 -2.71 6.41
N VAL A 165 1.58 -3.07 5.12
CA VAL A 165 0.85 -4.26 4.67
C VAL A 165 1.47 -5.55 5.22
N VAL A 166 0.65 -6.49 5.70
CA VAL A 166 1.06 -7.78 6.27
C VAL A 166 0.58 -8.98 5.44
N GLY A 167 0.97 -10.20 5.83
CA GLY A 167 0.40 -11.43 5.26
C GLY A 167 1.02 -11.91 3.96
N GLY A 168 2.07 -11.26 3.46
CA GLY A 168 2.87 -11.76 2.35
C GLY A 168 3.68 -13.01 2.71
N LYS A 169 4.13 -13.74 1.69
CA LYS A 169 5.01 -14.89 1.86
C LYS A 169 6.37 -14.45 2.39
N VAL A 170 6.91 -15.26 3.29
CA VAL A 170 8.20 -15.00 3.92
C VAL A 170 9.13 -16.18 3.76
N ALA A 171 10.41 -15.89 3.55
CA ALA A 171 11.48 -16.86 3.68
C ALA A 171 12.35 -16.51 4.90
N THR A 172 13.14 -17.48 5.33
CA THR A 172 13.93 -17.39 6.56
C THR A 172 15.33 -17.96 6.37
N MET A 173 16.26 -17.43 7.16
CA MET A 173 17.59 -17.99 7.29
C MET A 173 18.11 -17.86 8.71
N ILE A 174 18.90 -18.84 9.11
CA ILE A 174 19.81 -18.73 10.24
C ILE A 174 21.20 -18.60 9.63
N VAL A 175 21.94 -17.57 10.02
CA VAL A 175 23.29 -17.30 9.51
C VAL A 175 24.27 -17.17 10.66
N ASP A 176 25.51 -17.53 10.41
CA ASP A 176 26.62 -17.17 11.29
C ASP A 176 26.99 -15.71 11.02
N THR A 177 27.18 -14.89 12.05
CA THR A 177 27.59 -13.49 11.86
C THR A 177 28.95 -13.34 11.17
N THR A 178 29.77 -14.40 11.16
CA THR A 178 31.04 -14.45 10.41
C THR A 178 30.85 -14.79 8.92
N ASP A 179 29.69 -15.34 8.54
CA ASP A 179 29.30 -15.65 7.16
C ASP A 179 27.79 -15.38 6.96
N PRO A 180 27.40 -14.08 6.91
CA PRO A 180 26.00 -13.64 7.02
C PRO A 180 25.16 -13.93 5.77
N ASP A 181 25.75 -14.46 4.70
CA ASP A 181 25.11 -14.75 3.42
C ASP A 181 24.82 -16.26 3.25
N THR A 182 25.39 -17.11 4.11
CA THR A 182 25.18 -18.55 4.07
C THR A 182 24.00 -18.96 4.95
N ASN A 183 22.85 -19.24 4.33
CA ASN A 183 21.71 -19.83 5.04
C ASN A 183 22.06 -21.24 5.57
N LEU A 184 21.94 -21.46 6.88
CA LEU A 184 22.24 -22.73 7.55
C LEU A 184 21.03 -23.66 7.66
N ILE A 185 19.81 -23.16 7.46
CA ILE A 185 18.58 -23.95 7.59
C ILE A 185 18.56 -25.09 6.56
N GLY A 186 18.20 -26.29 7.01
CA GLY A 186 18.01 -27.46 6.13
C GLY A 186 19.30 -28.09 5.57
N LYS A 187 20.47 -27.60 5.97
CA LYS A 187 21.78 -28.14 5.52
C LYS A 187 22.29 -29.19 6.49
N SER A 188 22.34 -30.44 6.04
CA SER A 188 22.79 -31.60 6.84
C SER A 188 24.25 -31.54 7.29
N ASN A 189 25.08 -30.69 6.67
CA ASN A 189 26.51 -30.54 6.98
C ASN A 189 26.86 -29.20 7.64
N SER A 190 25.88 -28.36 7.99
CA SER A 190 26.14 -27.11 8.71
C SER A 190 26.58 -27.44 10.14
N SER A 191 27.85 -27.15 10.45
CA SER A 191 28.36 -27.26 11.82
C SER A 191 28.20 -25.92 12.53
N LEU A 192 27.46 -25.92 13.64
CA LEU A 192 27.38 -24.77 14.52
C LEU A 192 28.59 -24.75 15.44
N ILE A 193 29.27 -23.62 15.53
CA ILE A 193 30.55 -23.46 16.21
C ILE A 193 30.30 -22.76 17.55
N LEU A 194 30.83 -23.31 18.63
CA LEU A 194 30.76 -22.68 19.94
C LEU A 194 31.60 -21.39 19.96
N GLY A 195 31.09 -20.37 20.63
CA GLY A 195 31.65 -19.02 20.68
C GLY A 195 31.19 -18.11 19.54
N HIS A 196 30.54 -18.65 18.50
CA HIS A 196 30.00 -17.87 17.40
C HIS A 196 28.62 -17.30 17.75
N THR A 197 28.24 -16.23 17.05
CA THR A 197 26.93 -15.59 17.15
C THR A 197 26.13 -15.86 15.89
N TYR A 198 24.89 -16.32 16.08
CA TYR A 198 23.94 -16.64 15.01
C TYR A 198 22.81 -15.63 14.97
N GLN A 199 22.43 -15.25 13.76
CA GLN A 199 21.34 -14.31 13.50
C GLN A 199 20.21 -15.02 12.76
N PHE A 200 18.98 -14.75 13.19
CA PHE A 200 17.78 -15.10 12.43
C PHE A 200 17.40 -13.94 11.53
N LYS A 201 17.24 -14.20 10.24
CA LYS A 201 16.75 -13.23 9.25
C LYS A 201 15.46 -13.76 8.63
N ILE A 202 14.52 -12.86 8.38
CA ILE A 202 13.21 -13.12 7.78
C ILE A 202 12.87 -11.96 6.85
N TRP A 203 12.38 -12.26 5.65
CA TRP A 203 12.06 -11.26 4.64
C TRP A 203 10.81 -11.64 3.87
N TYR A 204 10.20 -10.66 3.21
CA TYR A 204 9.13 -10.91 2.25
C TYR A 204 9.71 -11.45 0.94
N ASP A 205 9.56 -12.76 0.74
CA ASP A 205 10.08 -13.50 -0.41
C ASP A 205 9.11 -13.36 -1.58
N THR A 206 9.24 -12.24 -2.30
CA THR A 206 8.26 -11.84 -3.32
C THR A 206 8.30 -12.77 -4.53
N ASN A 207 9.47 -13.36 -4.82
CA ASN A 207 9.67 -14.22 -5.98
C ASN A 207 9.59 -15.74 -5.65
N ASN A 208 9.46 -16.09 -4.36
CA ASN A 208 9.35 -17.45 -3.83
C ASN A 208 10.57 -18.34 -4.10
N ASN A 209 11.78 -17.78 -4.13
CA ASN A 209 13.00 -18.53 -4.38
C ASN A 209 13.76 -18.94 -3.10
N ASN A 210 13.31 -18.49 -1.92
CA ASN A 210 13.97 -18.69 -0.62
C ASN A 210 15.42 -18.17 -0.55
N VAL A 211 15.77 -17.20 -1.37
CA VAL A 211 17.06 -16.49 -1.38
C VAL A 211 16.79 -15.04 -1.06
N TRP A 212 17.63 -14.42 -0.24
CA TRP A 212 17.53 -12.98 0.01
C TRP A 212 18.08 -12.24 -1.20
N ASP A 213 17.21 -11.62 -1.98
CA ASP A 213 17.55 -10.88 -3.18
C ASP A 213 17.58 -9.36 -2.97
N ALA A 214 18.27 -8.66 -3.88
CA ALA A 214 18.24 -7.21 -3.91
C ALA A 214 16.82 -6.69 -4.18
N GLY A 215 16.31 -5.84 -3.30
CA GLY A 215 14.97 -5.25 -3.40
C GLY A 215 13.91 -5.96 -2.57
N GLU A 216 14.23 -7.09 -1.93
CA GLU A 216 13.36 -7.70 -0.94
C GLU A 216 13.41 -6.94 0.39
N VAL A 217 12.27 -6.92 1.08
CA VAL A 217 12.07 -6.11 2.29
C VAL A 217 12.28 -6.97 3.52
N ASP A 218 13.09 -6.46 4.46
CA ASP A 218 13.26 -7.07 5.78
C ASP A 218 11.92 -7.11 6.52
N ALA A 219 11.53 -8.31 6.95
CA ALA A 219 10.29 -8.53 7.69
C ALA A 219 10.53 -8.59 9.22
N SER A 220 11.77 -8.50 9.70
CA SER A 220 12.14 -8.70 11.11
C SER A 220 11.33 -7.83 12.09
N THR A 221 11.02 -6.59 11.73
CA THR A 221 10.21 -5.69 12.55
C THR A 221 8.78 -6.18 12.72
N ASN A 222 8.27 -6.95 11.76
CA ASN A 222 6.89 -7.44 11.67
C ASN A 222 6.73 -8.83 12.27
N TYR A 223 7.80 -9.44 12.80
CA TYR A 223 7.76 -10.77 13.40
C TYR A 223 8.44 -10.77 14.77
N SER A 224 7.93 -11.60 15.67
CA SER A 224 8.60 -11.97 16.92
C SER A 224 9.18 -13.36 16.76
N TYR A 225 10.31 -13.65 17.41
CA TYR A 225 10.91 -14.98 17.37
C TYR A 225 11.62 -15.39 18.68
N SER A 226 11.72 -16.70 18.87
CA SER A 226 12.46 -17.35 19.97
C SER A 226 13.32 -18.49 19.43
N TRP A 227 14.50 -18.68 20.00
CA TRP A 227 15.38 -19.80 19.66
C TRP A 227 14.94 -21.11 20.31
N ASN A 228 15.13 -22.21 19.61
CA ASN A 228 14.88 -23.57 20.08
C ASN A 228 16.09 -24.45 19.78
N PHE A 229 16.52 -25.21 20.78
CA PHE A 229 17.49 -26.28 20.61
C PHE A 229 16.71 -27.53 20.23
N ASP A 230 16.83 -27.98 18.98
CA ASP A 230 16.10 -29.13 18.45
C ASP A 230 16.93 -30.43 18.55
N GLY A 231 16.26 -31.56 18.65
CA GLY A 231 16.86 -32.88 18.75
C GLY A 231 17.26 -33.28 20.17
N THR A 232 18.40 -33.96 20.30
CA THR A 232 18.93 -34.47 21.57
C THR A 232 20.40 -34.12 21.73
N SER A 233 20.85 -33.96 22.97
CA SER A 233 22.27 -33.77 23.26
C SER A 233 23.14 -34.95 22.83
N ALA A 234 24.43 -34.66 22.60
CA ALA A 234 25.35 -35.57 21.91
C ALA A 234 25.60 -36.90 22.61
N THR A 235 25.66 -36.93 23.95
CA THR A 235 26.04 -38.16 24.68
C THR A 235 25.01 -38.60 25.71
N THR A 236 24.28 -37.65 26.30
CA THR A 236 23.30 -37.92 27.36
C THR A 236 21.89 -38.12 26.82
N GLY A 237 21.63 -37.84 25.53
CA GLY A 237 20.32 -38.04 24.90
C GLY A 237 19.21 -37.18 25.50
N THR A 238 19.58 -36.11 26.21
CA THR A 238 18.63 -35.17 26.81
C THR A 238 17.90 -34.43 25.70
N ALA A 239 16.56 -34.43 25.73
CA ALA A 239 15.75 -33.74 24.74
C ALA A 239 16.02 -32.23 24.71
N GLY A 240 15.87 -31.64 23.53
CA GLY A 240 15.98 -30.22 23.29
C GLY A 240 14.81 -29.42 23.89
N GLY A 241 14.82 -28.11 23.63
CA GLY A 241 13.78 -27.21 24.09
C GLY A 241 14.11 -25.75 23.84
N LYS A 242 13.18 -24.89 24.27
CA LYS A 242 13.28 -23.45 24.07
C LYS A 242 14.50 -22.87 24.79
N ALA A 243 15.19 -21.96 24.12
CA ALA A 243 16.14 -21.07 24.76
C ALA A 243 15.43 -20.19 25.80
N VAL A 244 16.21 -19.58 26.68
CA VAL A 244 15.67 -18.65 27.68
C VAL A 244 15.13 -17.38 27.00
N SER A 245 14.07 -16.80 27.55
CA SER A 245 13.39 -15.65 26.96
C SER A 245 14.23 -14.36 26.89
N SER A 246 15.34 -14.28 27.64
CA SER A 246 16.27 -13.15 27.51
C SER A 246 16.97 -13.11 26.13
N THR A 247 16.92 -14.21 25.38
CA THR A 247 17.41 -14.33 24.00
C THR A 247 16.33 -14.07 22.93
N ASP A 248 15.08 -13.85 23.32
CA ASP A 248 13.99 -13.61 22.37
C ASP A 248 14.24 -12.34 21.56
N ASN A 249 14.01 -12.40 20.25
CA ASN A 249 14.23 -11.32 19.29
C ASN A 249 15.67 -10.76 19.27
N LYS A 250 16.66 -11.60 19.59
CA LYS A 250 18.09 -11.23 19.59
C LYS A 250 18.92 -12.30 18.91
N ASP A 251 20.08 -11.87 18.41
CA ASP A 251 21.13 -12.79 17.98
C ASP A 251 21.56 -13.71 19.15
N LEU A 252 21.90 -14.95 18.84
CA LEU A 252 22.26 -15.97 19.81
C LEU A 252 23.75 -16.30 19.73
N THR A 253 24.50 -15.96 20.78
CA THR A 253 25.88 -16.44 20.96
C THR A 253 25.86 -17.81 21.61
N LEU A 254 26.44 -18.82 20.94
CA LEU A 254 26.59 -20.16 21.50
C LEU A 254 27.75 -20.17 22.52
N PRO A 255 27.53 -20.50 23.81
CA PRO A 255 28.59 -20.43 24.80
C PRO A 255 29.67 -21.50 24.57
N THR A 256 30.92 -21.18 24.93
CA THR A 256 32.07 -22.09 24.79
C THR A 256 32.15 -23.13 25.90
N THR A 257 31.37 -22.99 26.98
CA THR A 257 31.40 -23.91 28.13
C THR A 257 30.01 -24.46 28.46
N ASN A 258 29.96 -25.69 28.97
CA ASN A 258 28.69 -26.32 29.39
C ASN A 258 28.08 -25.64 30.63
N THR A 259 28.90 -24.94 31.42
CA THR A 259 28.42 -24.10 32.53
C THR A 259 27.64 -22.91 31.98
N ASP A 260 28.21 -22.19 31.01
CA ASP A 260 27.59 -20.99 30.44
C ASP A 260 26.42 -21.32 29.51
N ALA A 261 26.35 -22.53 28.96
CA ALA A 261 25.21 -23.02 28.19
C ALA A 261 23.87 -22.84 28.92
N LYS A 262 23.86 -22.94 30.25
CA LYS A 262 22.66 -22.73 31.08
C LYS A 262 22.13 -21.30 31.06
N ASN A 263 22.97 -20.33 30.70
CA ASN A 263 22.56 -18.93 30.57
C ASN A 263 21.67 -18.70 29.35
N ILE A 264 21.74 -19.58 28.34
CA ILE A 264 20.93 -19.47 27.12
C ILE A 264 19.93 -20.63 26.96
N PHE A 265 20.18 -21.77 27.61
CA PHE A 265 19.31 -22.93 27.61
C PHE A 265 19.24 -23.50 29.03
N ALA A 266 18.24 -23.08 29.81
CA ALA A 266 18.16 -23.37 31.25
C ALA A 266 18.17 -24.87 31.58
N THR A 267 17.68 -25.71 30.67
CA THR A 267 17.65 -27.18 30.80
C THR A 267 18.89 -27.87 30.24
N ALA A 268 19.93 -27.13 29.87
CA ALA A 268 21.20 -27.68 29.39
C ALA A 268 21.79 -28.68 30.40
N GLY A 269 22.03 -29.90 29.93
CA GLY A 269 22.58 -31.02 30.70
C GLY A 269 24.10 -31.01 30.76
N ALA A 270 24.69 -32.19 31.00
CA ALA A 270 26.16 -32.35 31.07
C ALA A 270 26.86 -32.01 29.74
N ASP A 271 26.18 -32.21 28.61
CA ASP A 271 26.66 -31.87 27.26
C ASP A 271 26.51 -30.37 26.93
N GLY A 272 25.95 -29.56 27.83
CA GLY A 272 25.63 -28.16 27.54
C GLY A 272 24.63 -28.07 26.39
N ILE A 273 25.06 -27.47 25.27
CA ILE A 273 24.31 -27.33 24.02
C ILE A 273 24.86 -28.20 22.88
N GLN A 274 25.81 -29.10 23.14
CA GLN A 274 26.40 -29.95 22.11
C GLN A 274 25.45 -31.08 21.69
N GLY A 275 25.32 -31.29 20.37
CA GLY A 275 24.47 -32.31 19.75
C GLY A 275 23.11 -31.81 19.28
N TYR A 276 22.64 -30.68 19.79
CA TYR A 276 21.41 -30.04 19.33
C TYR A 276 21.60 -29.33 17.99
N GLN A 277 20.50 -29.17 17.26
CA GLN A 277 20.38 -28.27 16.13
C GLN A 277 19.75 -26.96 16.59
N LEU A 278 19.92 -25.90 15.79
CA LEU A 278 19.30 -24.60 16.07
C LEU A 278 18.06 -24.42 15.19
N GLN A 279 16.95 -24.07 15.82
CA GLN A 279 15.68 -23.76 15.19
C GLN A 279 15.16 -22.43 15.72
N VAL A 280 14.29 -21.78 14.94
CA VAL A 280 13.59 -20.57 15.34
C VAL A 280 12.09 -20.79 15.25
N ASP A 281 11.39 -20.50 16.34
CA ASP A 281 9.95 -20.32 16.34
C ASP A 281 9.67 -18.83 16.10
N TYR A 282 8.96 -18.49 15.02
CA TYR A 282 8.60 -17.11 14.71
C TYR A 282 7.10 -16.94 14.52
N THR A 283 6.59 -15.73 14.76
CA THR A 283 5.17 -15.40 14.65
C THR A 283 5.01 -13.95 14.22
N ALA A 284 4.11 -13.69 13.28
CA ALA A 284 3.83 -12.33 12.82
C ALA A 284 3.29 -11.47 13.98
N LYS A 285 3.84 -10.27 14.14
CA LYS A 285 3.35 -9.19 14.98
C LYS A 285 2.17 -8.51 14.30
N VAL A 286 1.16 -9.28 13.91
CA VAL A 286 -0.15 -8.68 13.63
C VAL A 286 -0.69 -8.18 14.96
N LYS A 287 -1.31 -6.99 15.01
CA LYS A 287 -2.11 -6.53 16.16
C LYS A 287 -3.39 -7.40 16.32
N GLY A 288 -3.27 -8.72 16.26
CA GLY A 288 -4.35 -9.67 16.47
C GLY A 288 -4.46 -10.73 15.38
N VAL A 289 -3.71 -11.82 15.57
CA VAL A 289 -4.15 -13.21 15.31
C VAL A 289 -4.13 -13.71 13.85
N LEU A 290 -3.02 -14.37 13.47
CA LEU A 290 -3.09 -15.57 12.63
C LEU A 290 -3.55 -16.75 13.51
N LYS A 291 -4.86 -16.92 13.71
CA LYS A 291 -5.39 -18.23 14.12
C LYS A 291 -5.55 -19.02 12.85
N SER A 292 -4.52 -19.82 12.57
CA SER A 292 -4.58 -21.15 11.95
C SER A 292 -5.98 -21.51 11.44
N GLY A 293 -6.16 -21.46 10.12
CA GLY A 293 -7.27 -22.10 9.42
C GLY A 293 -7.24 -23.60 9.65
N SER A 294 -7.79 -24.05 10.78
CA SER A 294 -8.22 -25.44 10.96
C SER A 294 -9.45 -25.64 10.09
N ARG A 295 -9.25 -26.20 8.89
CA ARG A 295 -10.31 -26.89 8.14
C ARG A 295 -10.92 -27.96 9.05
N LYS A 296 -12.20 -27.84 9.37
CA LYS A 296 -13.05 -29.00 9.61
C LYS A 296 -14.38 -28.82 8.87
N LYS A 297 -14.82 -29.97 8.35
CA LYS A 297 -15.95 -30.24 7.45
C LYS A 297 -17.26 -29.59 7.88
#